data_AF-A0A2G9Y907-F1
#
_entry.id   AF-A0A2G9Y907-F1
#
_cell.length_a   1.000
_cell.length_b   1.000
_cell.length_c   1.000
_cell.angle_alpha   90.00
_cell.angle_beta   90.00
_cell.angle_gamma   90.00
#
_symmetry.space_group_name_H-M   'P 1'
#
loop_
_entity.id
_entity.type
_entity.pdbx_description
1 polymer ?
#
loop_
_entity_poly.entity_id
_entity_poly.type
_entity_poly.pdbx_seq_one_letter_code
_entity_poly.pdbx_strand_id
1 'polypeptide(L)'
;MVTGITVISSYLLAFLVGSIIVRRVTSHFISDIKEKPDEKTLRLGTHIGICESFLIITFILLEAYTSLALIVTAKSIIRHKKMEENPEYYLLGTFLNFSISVLFGVLLKLYLKI
;
A
#
# COMPACT_ATOMS: atom_id res chain seq x y z
N MET A 1 -21.12 -19.83 -12.62
CA MET A 1 -21.63 -18.43 -12.71
C MET A 1 -21.51 -17.66 -11.39
N VAL A 2 -21.71 -18.31 -10.23
CA VAL A 2 -21.62 -17.68 -8.89
C VAL A 2 -20.18 -17.24 -8.52
N THR A 3 -19.17 -18.03 -8.91
CA THR A 3 -17.75 -17.75 -8.60
C THR A 3 -17.22 -16.45 -9.20
N GLY A 4 -17.63 -16.08 -10.42
CA GLY A 4 -17.16 -14.84 -11.07
C GLY A 4 -17.65 -13.58 -10.36
N ILE A 5 -18.90 -13.58 -9.90
CA ILE A 5 -19.49 -12.44 -9.19
C ILE A 5 -18.85 -12.27 -7.81
N THR A 6 -18.53 -13.37 -7.11
CA THR A 6 -17.83 -13.33 -5.82
C THR A 6 -16.39 -12.79 -5.97
N VAL A 7 -15.69 -13.15 -7.05
CA VAL A 7 -14.35 -12.62 -7.35
C VAL A 7 -14.40 -11.13 -7.69
N ILE A 8 -15.36 -10.68 -8.49
CA ILE A 8 -15.50 -9.26 -8.84
C ILE A 8 -15.93 -8.43 -7.62
N SER A 9 -16.87 -8.94 -6.82
CA SER A 9 -17.34 -8.33 -5.57
C SER A 9 -16.22 -8.17 -4.55
N SER A 10 -15.39 -9.19 -4.38
CA SER A 10 -14.24 -9.14 -3.48
C SER A 10 -13.13 -8.23 -3.99
N TYR A 11 -12.91 -8.15 -5.31
CA TYR A 11 -11.99 -7.16 -5.90
C TYR A 11 -12.45 -5.72 -5.65
N LEU A 12 -13.76 -5.46 -5.77
CA LEU A 12 -14.37 -4.15 -5.48
C LEU A 12 -14.27 -3.78 -3.99
N LEU A 13 -14.56 -4.74 -3.09
CA LEU A 13 -14.42 -4.53 -1.65
C LEU A 13 -12.97 -4.32 -1.24
N ALA A 14 -12.03 -5.08 -1.81
CA ALA A 14 -10.60 -4.92 -1.58
C ALA A 14 -10.08 -3.55 -2.03
N PHE A 15 -10.54 -3.09 -3.19
CA PHE A 15 -10.19 -1.77 -3.73
C PHE A 15 -10.72 -0.64 -2.83
N LEU A 16 -11.97 -0.73 -2.39
CA LEU A 16 -12.61 0.29 -1.55
C LEU A 16 -12.06 0.29 -0.11
N VAL A 17 -11.95 -0.89 0.51
CA VAL A 17 -11.52 -1.03 1.90
C VAL A 17 -10.02 -0.79 2.04
N GLY A 18 -9.21 -1.30 1.11
CA GLY A 18 -7.77 -1.08 1.09
C GLY A 18 -7.40 0.39 0.91
N SER A 19 -8.05 1.09 -0.03
CA SER A 19 -7.77 2.51 -0.29
C SER A 19 -8.16 3.45 0.86
N ILE A 20 -9.23 3.15 1.60
CA ILE A 20 -9.71 3.98 2.71
C ILE A 20 -8.93 3.71 4.00
N ILE A 21 -8.68 2.44 4.34
CA ILE A 21 -8.05 2.08 5.62
C ILE A 21 -6.57 2.39 5.60
N VAL A 22 -5.86 2.08 4.51
CA VAL A 22 -4.44 2.42 4.39
C VAL A 22 -4.24 3.93 4.48
N ARG A 23 -5.13 4.72 3.86
CA ARG A 23 -5.09 6.19 3.93
C ARG A 23 -5.33 6.71 5.34
N ARG A 24 -6.28 6.16 6.10
CA ARG A 24 -6.55 6.61 7.49
C ARG A 24 -5.43 6.22 8.45
N VAL A 25 -4.94 4.99 8.38
CA VAL A 25 -3.94 4.50 9.33
C VAL A 25 -2.60 5.20 9.07
N THR A 26 -2.17 5.30 7.82
CA THR A 26 -0.93 6.01 7.46
C THR A 26 -0.97 7.49 7.87
N SER A 27 -2.13 8.14 7.74
CA SER A 27 -2.35 9.52 8.17
C SER A 27 -2.23 9.71 9.68
N HIS A 28 -2.58 8.72 10.50
CA HIS A 28 -2.53 8.84 11.95
C HIS A 28 -1.11 8.59 12.49
N PHE A 29 -0.35 7.67 11.90
CA PHE A 29 1.02 7.39 12.35
C PHE A 29 2.05 8.43 11.88
N ILE A 30 1.78 9.14 10.78
CA ILE A 30 2.67 10.20 10.27
C ILE A 30 2.44 11.55 10.99
N SER A 31 1.39 11.69 11.81
CA SER A 31 1.09 12.97 12.47
C SER A 31 2.18 13.44 13.41
N ASP A 32 2.95 12.50 13.98
CA ASP A 32 3.97 12.74 15.01
C ASP A 32 5.34 13.16 14.45
N ILE A 33 5.51 13.14 13.12
CA ILE A 33 6.77 13.53 12.49
C ILE A 33 6.85 15.06 12.38
N LYS A 34 7.86 15.66 13.02
CA LYS A 34 8.08 17.12 13.10
C LYS A 34 8.46 17.76 11.76
N GLU A 35 9.25 17.08 10.93
CA GLU A 35 9.63 17.55 9.59
C GLU A 35 8.75 16.89 8.54
N LYS A 36 7.73 17.62 8.09
CA LYS A 36 6.83 17.17 7.01
C LYS A 36 7.33 17.74 5.68
N PRO A 37 7.37 16.93 4.61
CA PRO A 37 7.65 17.44 3.27
C PRO A 37 6.56 18.41 2.82
N ASP A 38 6.85 19.18 1.77
CA ASP A 38 5.90 20.14 1.20
C ASP A 38 4.55 19.49 0.83
N GLU A 39 3.47 20.28 0.84
CA GLU A 39 2.12 19.76 0.57
C GLU A 39 2.00 19.02 -0.77
N LYS A 40 2.71 19.45 -1.81
CA LYS A 40 2.65 18.81 -3.12
C LYS A 40 3.31 17.43 -3.06
N THR A 41 4.47 17.32 -2.42
CA THR A 41 5.12 16.02 -2.19
C THR A 41 4.27 15.10 -1.31
N LEU A 42 3.59 15.62 -0.29
CA LEU A 42 2.68 14.84 0.55
C LEU A 42 1.50 14.28 -0.26
N ARG A 43 0.87 15.11 -1.09
CA ARG A 43 -0.23 14.69 -1.97
C ARG A 43 0.23 13.64 -2.97
N LEU A 44 1.37 13.85 -3.63
CA LEU A 44 1.95 12.87 -4.56
C LEU A 44 2.30 11.56 -3.87
N GLY A 45 2.90 11.63 -2.69
CA GLY A 45 3.23 10.46 -1.87
C GLY A 45 1.99 9.63 -1.50
N THR A 46 0.88 10.30 -1.19
CA THR A 46 -0.40 9.66 -0.89
C THR A 46 -0.97 8.92 -2.10
N HIS A 47 -0.96 9.54 -3.29
CA HIS A 47 -1.44 8.90 -4.52
C HIS A 47 -0.58 7.68 -4.90
N ILE A 48 0.75 7.80 -4.77
CA ILE A 48 1.67 6.69 -4.98
C ILE A 48 1.39 5.54 -3.99
N GLY A 49 1.16 5.85 -2.71
CA GLY A 49 0.85 4.85 -1.68
C GLY A 49 -0.45 4.08 -1.97
N ILE A 50 -1.46 4.75 -2.51
CA ILE A 50 -2.72 4.10 -2.95
C ILE A 50 -2.44 3.13 -4.11
N CYS A 51 -1.67 3.56 -5.12
CA CYS A 51 -1.29 2.70 -6.24
C CYS A 51 -0.46 1.48 -5.81
N GLU A 52 0.47 1.67 -4.87
CA GLU A 52 1.26 0.57 -4.31
C GLU A 52 0.39 -0.43 -3.55
N SER A 53 -0.52 0.06 -2.71
CA SER A 53 -1.44 -0.80 -1.94
C SER A 53 -2.31 -1.65 -2.86
N PHE A 54 -2.78 -1.06 -3.96
CA PHE A 54 -3.51 -1.78 -5.00
C PHE A 54 -2.67 -2.93 -5.59
N LEU A 55 -1.43 -2.64 -5.99
CA LEU A 55 -0.53 -3.64 -6.58
C LEU A 55 -0.13 -4.73 -5.57
N ILE A 56 0.11 -4.39 -4.31
CA ILE A 56 0.40 -5.35 -3.24
C ILE A 56 -0.74 -6.35 -3.09
N ILE A 57 -1.97 -5.85 -2.95
CA ILE A 57 -3.15 -6.71 -2.79
C ILE A 57 -3.34 -7.59 -4.03
N THR A 58 -3.21 -7.03 -5.24
CA THR A 58 -3.27 -7.80 -6.48
C THR A 58 -2.24 -8.92 -6.53
N PHE A 59 -0.97 -8.64 -6.21
CA PHE A 59 0.07 -9.66 -6.23
C PHE A 59 -0.09 -10.73 -5.16
N ILE A 60 -0.64 -10.41 -3.99
CA ILE A 60 -0.97 -11.40 -2.96
C ILE A 60 -2.06 -12.36 -3.44
N LEU A 61 -3.11 -11.83 -4.09
CA LEU A 61 -4.19 -12.65 -4.65
C LEU A 61 -3.72 -13.52 -5.81
N LEU A 62 -2.74 -13.04 -6.60
CA LEU A 62 -2.11 -13.81 -7.68
C LEU A 62 -0.97 -14.72 -7.22
N GLU A 63 -0.67 -14.77 -5.91
CA GLU A 63 0.48 -15.48 -5.33
C GLU A 63 1.85 -15.08 -5.93
N ALA A 64 1.92 -13.90 -6.54
CA ALA A 64 3.10 -13.38 -7.21
C ALA A 64 4.02 -12.63 -6.25
N TYR A 65 4.56 -13.34 -5.24
CA TYR A 65 5.39 -12.74 -4.20
C TYR A 65 6.69 -12.11 -4.73
N THR A 66 7.22 -12.60 -5.85
CA THR A 66 8.38 -11.98 -6.53
C THR A 66 8.05 -10.56 -7.01
N SER A 67 6.87 -10.37 -7.57
CA SER A 67 6.40 -9.05 -8.04
C SER A 67 6.24 -8.06 -6.89
N LEU A 68 5.85 -8.54 -5.71
CA LEU A 68 5.78 -7.76 -4.47
C LEU A 68 7.16 -7.20 -4.07
N ALA A 69 8.22 -8.02 -4.14
CA ALA A 69 9.57 -7.57 -3.85
C ALA A 69 10.07 -6.55 -4.89
N LEU A 70 9.72 -6.75 -6.17
CA LEU A 70 10.11 -5.83 -7.25
C LEU A 70 9.50 -4.44 -7.09
N ILE A 71 8.21 -4.33 -6.76
CA ILE A 71 7.57 -3.01 -6.57
C ILE A 71 8.19 -2.23 -5.41
N VAL A 72 8.39 -2.87 -4.26
CA VAL A 72 8.98 -2.21 -3.07
C VAL A 72 10.40 -1.73 -3.36
N THR A 73 11.18 -2.58 -4.04
CA THR A 73 12.56 -2.26 -4.44
C THR A 73 12.58 -1.09 -5.42
N ALA A 74 11.77 -1.14 -6.48
CA ALA A 74 11.67 -0.07 -7.46
C ALA A 74 11.30 1.28 -6.81
N LYS A 75 10.33 1.26 -5.89
CA LYS A 75 9.91 2.45 -5.13
C LYS A 75 11.04 3.02 -4.28
N SER A 76 11.83 2.17 -3.61
CA SER A 76 12.96 2.59 -2.79
C SER A 76 14.08 3.21 -3.63
N ILE A 77 14.41 2.62 -4.78
CA ILE A 77 15.43 3.14 -5.71
C ILE A 77 15.03 4.52 -6.25
N ILE A 78 13.80 4.67 -6.76
CA ILE A 78 13.32 5.95 -7.33
C ILE A 78 13.28 7.05 -6.26
N ARG A 79 12.98 6.68 -5.02
CA ARG A 79 12.84 7.65 -3.91
C ARG A 79 14.13 7.85 -3.11
N HIS A 80 15.25 7.25 -3.53
CA HIS A 80 16.52 7.28 -2.79
C HIS A 80 16.96 8.70 -2.41
N LYS A 81 16.97 9.66 -3.36
CA LYS A 81 17.33 11.06 -3.10
C LYS A 81 16.47 11.74 -2.02
N LYS A 82 15.17 11.43 -1.97
CA LYS A 82 14.27 12.01 -0.95
C LYS A 82 14.38 11.29 0.40
N MET A 83 14.79 10.02 0.39
CA MET A 83 15.10 9.29 1.62
C MET A 83 16.37 9.83 2.28
N GLU A 84 17.31 10.39 1.53
CA GLU A 84 18.48 11.06 2.13
C GLU A 84 18.11 12.33 2.89
N GLU A 85 17.12 13.09 2.40
CA GLU A 85 16.65 14.32 3.05
C GLU A 85 15.84 14.05 4.33
N ASN A 86 14.95 13.05 4.33
CA ASN A 86 14.06 12.74 5.46
C ASN A 86 13.85 11.21 5.60
N PRO A 87 14.89 10.45 6.00
CA PRO A 87 14.86 8.99 5.94
C PRO A 87 13.76 8.39 6.80
N GLU A 88 13.59 8.87 8.04
CA GLU A 88 12.61 8.36 8.98
C GLU A 88 11.18 8.45 8.44
N TYR A 89 10.81 9.61 7.86
CA TYR A 89 9.48 9.84 7.29
C TYR A 89 9.18 8.87 6.14
N TYR A 90 10.08 8.78 5.15
CA TYR A 90 9.83 7.97 3.96
C TYR A 90 9.93 6.48 4.23
N LEU A 91 10.82 6.07 5.14
CA LEU A 91 10.99 4.68 5.54
C LEU A 91 9.78 4.21 6.34
N LEU A 92 9.38 4.95 7.38
CA LEU A 92 8.20 4.63 8.19
C LEU A 92 6.93 4.59 7.34
N GLY A 93 6.72 5.60 6.49
CA GLY A 93 5.56 5.65 5.60
C GLY A 93 5.51 4.48 4.60
N THR A 94 6.67 4.02 4.11
CA THR A 94 6.73 2.88 3.18
C THR A 94 6.48 1.57 3.89
N PHE A 95 7.12 1.31 5.04
CA PHE A 95 6.92 0.08 5.82
C PHE A 95 5.50 -0.04 6.39
N LEU A 96 4.92 1.06 6.89
CA LEU A 96 3.54 1.06 7.37
C LEU A 96 2.57 0.74 6.24
N ASN A 97 2.66 1.45 5.12
CA ASN A 97 1.81 1.22 3.95
C ASN A 97 1.92 -0.22 3.45
N PHE A 98 3.16 -0.72 3.33
CA PHE A 98 3.44 -2.09 2.92
C PHE A 98 2.81 -3.12 3.88
N SER A 99 3.08 -2.99 5.18
CA SER A 99 2.61 -3.94 6.20
C SER A 99 1.09 -4.00 6.27
N ILE A 100 0.41 -2.84 6.24
CA ILE A 100 -1.05 -2.77 6.25
C ILE A 100 -1.62 -3.39 4.98
N SER A 101 -1.06 -3.07 3.82
CA SER A 101 -1.52 -3.61 2.53
C SER A 101 -1.35 -5.13 2.46
N VAL A 102 -0.23 -5.65 2.97
CA VAL A 102 0.02 -7.09 3.07
C VAL A 102 -0.97 -7.76 4.01
N LEU A 103 -1.20 -7.19 5.20
CA LEU A 103 -2.16 -7.72 6.18
C LEU A 103 -3.57 -7.80 5.57
N PHE A 104 -4.01 -6.72 4.90
CA PHE A 104 -5.31 -6.70 4.21
C PHE A 104 -5.38 -7.70 3.05
N GLY A 105 -4.34 -7.78 2.22
CA GLY A 105 -4.28 -8.74 1.13
C GLY A 105 -4.39 -10.19 1.61
N VAL A 106 -3.69 -10.53 2.70
CA VAL A 106 -3.75 -11.87 3.31
C VAL A 106 -5.12 -12.15 3.93
N LEU A 107 -5.68 -11.21 4.70
CA LEU A 107 -7.03 -11.36 5.29
C LEU A 107 -8.08 -11.57 4.19
N LEU A 108 -7.99 -10.82 3.11
CA LEU A 108 -8.86 -10.95 1.95
C LEU A 108 -8.70 -12.32 1.28
N LYS A 109 -7.47 -12.77 1.06
CA LYS A 109 -7.18 -14.09 0.49
C LYS A 109 -7.81 -15.21 1.35
N LEU A 110 -7.61 -15.14 2.67
CA LEU A 110 -8.21 -16.08 3.63
C LEU A 110 -9.75 -16.05 3.60
N TYR A 111 -10.34 -14.86 3.52
CA TYR A 111 -11.80 -14.70 3.42
C TYR A 111 -12.36 -15.30 2.12
N LEU A 112 -11.65 -15.11 1.02
CA LEU A 112 -12.00 -15.68 -0.28
C LEU A 112 -11.78 -17.20 -0.34
N LYS A 113 -11.04 -17.76 0.62
CA LYS A 113 -10.70 -19.19 0.69
C LYS A 113 -9.98 -19.67 -0.58
N ILE A 114 -9.19 -18.79 -1.17
CA ILE A 114 -8.25 -19.02 -2.28
C ILE A 114 -6.85 -19.07 -1.67
#